data_AF-A0A1V6DIQ4-F1
#
_entry.id   AF-A0A1V6DIQ4-F1
#
_cell.length_a   1.000
_cell.length_b   1.000
_cell.length_c   1.000
_cell.angle_alpha   90.00
_cell.angle_beta   90.00
_cell.angle_gamma   90.00
#
_symmetry.space_group_name_H-M   'P 1'
#
loop_
_entity.id
_entity.type
_entity.pdbx_description
1 polymer ?
#
loop_
_entity_poly.entity_id
_entity_poly.type
_entity_poly.pdbx_seq_one_letter_code
_entity_poly.pdbx_strand_id
1 'polypeptide(L)'
;MVEAFAELGAYFSFNAAFLAPGRQRVRDAFLRVPAERLLVETDAPDMGPPPGMAHHTLPPSATGETVHHPACLIDAYTGLAALRGLTPAALVPQIAENFRRLFG
;
A
#
# COMPACT_ATOMS: atom_id res chain seq x y z
N MET A 1 -1.00 11.84 -14.69
CA MET A 1 0.19 10.95 -14.66
C MET A 1 -0.28 9.53 -14.42
N VAL A 2 -1.06 9.29 -13.36
CA VAL A 2 -1.72 8.00 -13.11
C VAL A 2 -2.51 7.55 -14.34
N GLU A 3 -3.30 8.45 -14.92
CA GLU A 3 -4.18 8.20 -16.06
C GLU A 3 -3.38 7.71 -17.28
N ALA A 4 -2.36 8.47 -17.69
CA ALA A 4 -1.49 8.11 -18.81
C ALA A 4 -0.77 6.77 -18.61
N PHE A 5 -0.28 6.47 -17.41
CA PHE A 5 0.37 5.18 -17.14
C PHE A 5 -0.64 4.02 -17.06
N ALA A 6 -1.84 4.26 -16.55
CA ALA A 6 -2.90 3.26 -16.54
C ALA A 6 -3.36 2.90 -17.96
N GLU A 7 -3.44 3.87 -18.87
CA GLU A 7 -3.69 3.63 -20.31
C GLU A 7 -2.62 2.76 -20.96
N LEU A 8 -1.36 2.89 -20.51
CA LEU A 8 -0.25 2.03 -20.93
C LEU A 8 -0.19 0.68 -20.20
N GLY A 9 -1.17 0.39 -19.33
CA GLY A 9 -1.32 -0.89 -18.64
C GLY A 9 -0.58 -1.00 -17.31
N ALA A 10 -0.07 0.09 -16.75
CA ALA A 10 0.62 0.06 -15.46
C ALA A 10 -0.33 -0.32 -14.31
N TYR A 11 0.26 -0.99 -13.31
CA TYR A 11 -0.34 -1.21 -11.99
C TYR A 11 0.36 -0.32 -10.96
N PHE A 12 -0.36 0.04 -9.90
CA PHE A 12 0.11 0.98 -8.88
C PHE A 12 -0.04 0.33 -7.50
N SER A 13 1.08 0.14 -6.81
CA SER A 13 1.14 -0.54 -5.53
C SER A 13 1.14 0.45 -4.37
N PHE A 14 0.23 0.27 -3.41
CA PHE A 14 0.13 1.11 -2.22
C PHE A 14 0.87 0.48 -1.04
N ASN A 15 1.76 1.24 -0.38
CA ASN A 15 2.37 0.85 0.90
C ASN A 15 1.93 1.78 2.04
N ALA A 16 2.10 1.30 3.27
CA ALA A 16 1.61 2.01 4.46
C ALA A 16 2.36 3.33 4.74
N ALA A 17 3.61 3.50 4.27
CA ALA A 17 4.33 4.76 4.43
C ALA A 17 3.61 5.96 3.76
N PHE A 18 2.75 5.73 2.77
CA PHE A 18 1.96 6.79 2.13
C PHE A 18 0.89 7.41 3.06
N LEU A 19 0.66 6.81 4.23
CA LEU A 19 -0.23 7.35 5.25
C LEU A 19 0.43 8.45 6.10
N ALA A 20 1.76 8.59 6.03
CA ALA A 20 2.49 9.56 6.81
C ALA A 20 2.04 11.02 6.54
N PRO A 21 2.13 11.91 7.54
CA PRO A 21 1.98 13.35 7.32
C PRO A 21 2.87 13.84 6.17
N GLY A 22 2.37 14.73 5.33
CA GLY A 22 3.10 15.27 4.17
C GLY A 22 3.01 14.43 2.88
N ARG A 23 2.42 13.23 2.91
CA ARG A 23 2.22 12.38 1.72
C ARG A 23 0.87 12.60 1.01
N GLN A 24 0.22 13.74 1.23
CA GLN A 24 -1.13 14.01 0.69
C GLN A 24 -1.20 13.83 -0.83
N ARG A 25 -0.23 14.38 -1.57
CA ARG A 25 -0.18 14.27 -3.04
C ARG A 25 -0.15 12.81 -3.53
N VAL A 26 0.49 11.91 -2.77
CA VAL A 26 0.52 10.48 -3.09
C VAL A 26 -0.86 9.86 -2.85
N ARG A 27 -1.48 10.15 -1.70
CA ARG A 27 -2.85 9.69 -1.40
C ARG A 27 -3.87 10.20 -2.45
N ASP A 28 -3.77 11.45 -2.86
CA ASP A 28 -4.61 12.04 -3.92
C ASP A 28 -4.40 11.39 -5.29
N ALA A 29 -3.20 10.87 -5.57
CA ALA A 29 -2.94 10.08 -6.76
C ALA A 29 -3.61 8.70 -6.66
N PHE A 30 -3.52 8.05 -5.49
CA PHE A 30 -4.15 6.75 -5.24
C PHE A 30 -5.68 6.79 -5.21
N LEU A 31 -6.31 7.95 -5.01
CA LEU A 31 -7.74 8.13 -5.24
C LEU A 31 -8.13 8.06 -6.72
N ARG A 32 -7.19 8.38 -7.64
CA ARG A 32 -7.42 8.42 -9.09
C ARG A 32 -7.01 7.15 -9.83
N VAL A 33 -6.30 6.24 -9.18
CA VAL A 33 -5.91 4.95 -9.78
C VAL A 33 -7.18 4.15 -10.15
N PRO A 34 -7.30 3.57 -11.34
CA PRO A 34 -8.41 2.67 -11.63
C PRO A 34 -8.43 1.46 -10.68
N ALA A 35 -9.61 1.03 -10.26
CA ALA A 35 -9.79 0.00 -9.24
C ALA A 35 -9.06 -1.31 -9.60
N GLU A 36 -9.14 -1.71 -10.86
CA GLU A 36 -8.54 -2.90 -11.44
C GLU A 36 -7.02 -2.84 -11.64
N ARG A 37 -6.40 -1.68 -11.34
CA ARG A 37 -4.96 -1.42 -11.45
C ARG A 37 -4.27 -1.22 -10.10
N LEU A 38 -5.02 -1.34 -9.00
CA LEU A 38 -4.47 -1.24 -7.64
C LEU A 38 -3.79 -2.54 -7.22
N LEU A 39 -2.64 -2.39 -6.56
CA LEU A 39 -1.98 -3.42 -5.77
C LEU A 39 -1.67 -2.88 -4.38
N VAL A 40 -1.28 -3.77 -3.47
CA VAL A 40 -0.84 -3.43 -2.11
C VAL A 40 0.45 -4.17 -1.83
N GLU A 41 1.40 -3.49 -1.19
CA GLU A 41 2.69 -4.05 -0.80
C GLU A 41 3.15 -3.49 0.56
N THR A 42 4.21 -4.08 1.08
CA THR A 42 4.92 -3.53 2.26
C THR A 42 6.20 -2.81 1.88
N ASP A 43 6.91 -3.32 0.88
CA ASP A 43 8.30 -2.94 0.58
C ASP A 43 9.22 -3.11 1.81
N ALA A 44 8.89 -4.08 2.67
CA ALA A 44 9.71 -4.47 3.81
C ALA A 44 11.11 -4.97 3.34
N PRO A 45 12.20 -4.61 4.04
CA PRO A 45 12.24 -4.03 5.38
C PRO A 45 12.04 -2.51 5.46
N ASP A 46 11.88 -1.82 4.33
CA ASP A 46 11.70 -0.37 4.25
C ASP A 46 10.21 0.03 4.34
N MET A 47 9.92 1.31 4.06
CA MET A 47 8.59 1.88 3.73
C MET A 47 7.41 1.44 4.61
N GLY A 48 7.65 1.20 5.89
CA GLY A 48 6.62 0.74 6.81
C GLY A 48 5.62 1.80 7.22
N PRO A 49 4.62 1.39 8.02
CA PRO A 49 3.60 2.29 8.54
C PRO A 49 4.22 3.44 9.37
N PRO A 50 3.55 4.60 9.44
CA PRO A 50 3.96 5.69 10.33
C PRO A 50 4.10 5.23 11.78
N PRO A 51 4.94 5.90 12.60
CA PRO A 51 5.12 5.55 14.01
C PRO A 51 3.79 5.42 14.75
N GLY A 52 3.62 4.31 15.49
CA GLY A 52 2.40 4.01 16.26
C GLY A 52 1.26 3.37 15.48
N MET A 53 1.39 3.19 14.15
CA MET A 53 0.38 2.49 13.33
C MET A 53 0.71 1.03 13.03
N ALA A 54 1.98 0.63 13.12
CA ALA A 54 2.39 -0.71 12.72
C ALA A 54 1.78 -1.81 13.59
N HIS A 55 1.09 -2.77 12.97
CA HIS A 55 0.55 -3.94 13.68
C HIS A 55 1.65 -4.92 14.11
N HIS A 56 2.78 -4.96 13.39
CA HIS A 56 3.91 -5.81 13.71
C HIS A 56 5.20 -4.97 13.76
N THR A 57 6.04 -5.27 14.76
CA THR A 57 7.33 -4.60 14.94
C THR A 57 8.44 -5.64 14.90
N LEU A 58 9.60 -5.21 14.42
CA LEU A 58 10.84 -5.98 14.46
C LEU A 58 11.83 -5.25 15.37
N PRO A 59 12.78 -5.98 15.99
CA PRO A 59 13.94 -5.34 16.58
C PRO A 59 14.70 -4.56 15.48
N PRO A 60 15.45 -3.51 15.85
CA PRO A 60 16.33 -2.81 14.92
C PRO A 60 17.29 -3.78 14.21
N SER A 61 17.74 -3.40 13.01
CA SER A 61 18.78 -4.12 12.29
C SER A 61 20.09 -4.20 13.09
N ALA A 62 21.05 -5.00 12.63
CA ALA A 62 22.39 -5.07 13.23
C ALA A 62 23.12 -3.71 13.25
N THR A 63 22.75 -2.79 12.35
CA THR A 63 23.26 -1.42 12.24
C THR A 63 22.44 -0.40 13.03
N GLY A 64 21.38 -0.83 13.71
CA GLY A 64 20.51 0.02 14.54
C GLY A 64 19.40 0.74 13.77
N GLU A 65 19.18 0.39 12.51
CA GLU A 65 18.12 0.99 11.68
C GLU A 65 16.76 0.36 12.00
N THR A 66 15.71 1.17 11.92
CA THR A 66 14.33 0.66 11.99
C THR A 66 14.05 -0.18 10.76
N VAL A 67 13.53 -1.39 10.95
CA VAL A 67 13.08 -2.28 9.88
C VAL A 67 11.63 -2.68 10.09
N HIS A 68 10.94 -2.95 9.00
CA HIS A 68 9.50 -3.22 8.99
C HIS A 68 9.19 -4.66 8.63
N HIS A 69 8.11 -5.17 9.23
CA HIS A 69 7.70 -6.56 9.07
C HIS A 69 6.73 -6.72 7.89
N PRO A 70 6.86 -7.77 7.05
CA PRO A 70 5.93 -7.99 5.93
C PRO A 70 4.47 -8.23 6.37
N ALA A 71 4.24 -8.68 7.61
CA ALA A 71 2.89 -8.79 8.16
C ALA A 71 2.19 -7.43 8.40
N CYS A 72 2.90 -6.30 8.29
CA CYS A 72 2.29 -4.97 8.22
C CYS A 72 1.55 -4.72 6.89
N LEU A 73 1.43 -5.73 6.00
CA LEU A 73 0.59 -5.63 4.81
C LEU A 73 -0.85 -5.22 5.15
N ILE A 74 -1.36 -5.66 6.32
CA ILE A 74 -2.69 -5.28 6.80
C ILE A 74 -2.84 -3.76 7.02
N ASP A 75 -1.75 -3.06 7.38
CA ASP A 75 -1.74 -1.61 7.55
C ASP A 75 -1.97 -0.89 6.21
N ALA A 76 -1.32 -1.38 5.15
CA ALA A 76 -1.46 -0.84 3.81
C ALA A 76 -2.88 -1.09 3.26
N TYR A 77 -3.44 -2.29 3.45
CA TYR A 77 -4.83 -2.58 3.11
C TYR A 77 -5.81 -1.69 3.87
N THR A 78 -5.63 -1.54 5.19
CA THR A 78 -6.51 -0.74 6.04
C THR A 78 -6.47 0.74 5.62
N GLY A 79 -5.27 1.26 5.39
CA GLY A 79 -5.06 2.63 4.92
C GLY A 79 -5.66 2.90 3.54
N LEU A 80 -5.43 2.01 2.57
CA LEU A 80 -5.99 2.15 1.22
C LEU A 80 -7.51 2.02 1.21
N ALA A 81 -8.07 1.09 2.00
CA ALA A 81 -9.51 0.93 2.13
C ALA A 81 -10.14 2.20 2.71
N ALA A 82 -9.61 2.71 3.83
CA ALA A 82 -10.07 3.95 4.44
C ALA A 82 -9.96 5.15 3.48
N LEU A 83 -8.83 5.28 2.76
CA LEU A 83 -8.62 6.31 1.74
C LEU A 83 -9.72 6.28 0.66
N ARG A 84 -10.18 5.09 0.27
CA ARG A 84 -11.22 4.91 -0.76
C ARG A 84 -12.65 4.83 -0.22
N GLY A 85 -12.87 5.03 1.08
CA GLY A 85 -14.20 4.89 1.69
C GLY A 85 -14.73 3.44 1.65
N LEU A 86 -13.83 2.46 1.65
CA LEU A 86 -14.13 1.02 1.64
C LEU A 86 -13.75 0.37 2.98
N THR A 87 -14.24 -0.84 3.19
CA THR A 87 -13.73 -1.73 4.23
C THR A 87 -12.62 -2.62 3.68
N PRO A 88 -11.68 -3.11 4.52
CA PRO A 88 -10.69 -4.08 4.07
C PRO A 88 -11.33 -5.32 3.44
N ALA A 89 -12.44 -5.81 4.00
CA ALA A 89 -13.18 -6.95 3.46
C ALA A 89 -13.70 -6.74 2.03
N ALA A 90 -14.06 -5.51 1.66
CA ALA A 90 -14.46 -5.16 0.29
C ALA A 90 -13.25 -5.00 -0.65
N LEU A 91 -12.12 -4.50 -0.15
CA LEU A 91 -10.93 -4.23 -0.96
C LEU A 91 -10.11 -5.49 -1.26
N VAL A 92 -9.99 -6.41 -0.30
CA VAL A 92 -9.12 -7.59 -0.41
C VAL A 92 -9.41 -8.44 -1.66
N PRO A 93 -10.67 -8.83 -1.97
CA PRO A 93 -10.95 -9.64 -3.17
C PRO A 93 -10.53 -8.95 -4.47
N GLN A 94 -10.71 -7.63 -4.55
CA GLN A 94 -10.33 -6.84 -5.72
C GLN A 94 -8.81 -6.82 -5.91
N ILE A 95 -8.04 -6.58 -4.84
CA ILE A 95 -6.57 -6.60 -4.93
C ILE A 95 -6.06 -8.00 -5.27
N ALA A 96 -6.69 -9.06 -4.73
CA ALA A 96 -6.33 -10.44 -5.05
C ALA A 96 -6.55 -10.76 -6.54
N GLU A 97 -7.67 -10.33 -7.11
CA GLU A 97 -7.94 -10.48 -8.55
C GLU A 97 -6.93 -9.69 -9.40
N ASN A 98 -6.62 -8.45 -9.01
CA ASN A 98 -5.63 -7.62 -9.70
C ASN A 98 -4.24 -8.26 -9.67
N PHE A 99 -3.85 -8.82 -8.52
CA PHE A 99 -2.59 -9.53 -8.35
C PHE A 99 -2.52 -10.76 -9.26
N ARG A 100 -3.56 -11.61 -9.28
CA ARG A 100 -3.61 -12.79 -10.16
C ARG A 100 -3.55 -12.41 -11.65
N ARG A 101 -4.23 -11.33 -12.03
CA ARG A 101 -4.20 -10.84 -13.42
C ARG A 101 -2.80 -10.42 -13.87
N LEU A 102 -1.99 -9.86 -12.96
CA LEU A 102 -0.64 -9.41 -13.29
C LEU A 102 0.43 -10.51 -13.16
N PHE A 103 0.36 -11.33 -12.10
CA PHE A 103 1.45 -12.23 -11.72
C PHE A 103 1.16 -13.74 -11.89
N GLY A 104 -0.10 -14.16 -12.10
CA GLY A 104 -0.51 -15.59 -12.19
C GLY A 104 -1.08 -16.18 -10.90
#